data_AF-K9R7Y2-F1
#
_entry.id   AF-K9R7Y2-F1
#
_cell.length_a   1.000
_cell.length_b   1.000
_cell.length_c   1.000
_cell.angle_alpha   90.00
_cell.angle_beta   90.00
_cell.angle_gamma   90.00
#
_symmetry.space_group_name_H-M   'P 1'
#
loop_
_entity.id
_entity.type
_entity.pdbx_description
1 polymer ?
#
loop_
_entity_poly.entity_id
_entity_poly.type
_entity_poly.pdbx_seq_one_letter_code
_entity_poly.pdbx_strand_id
1 'polypeptide(L)' 'MSELTNALNRILNWFQHNKPSTINSLQPGLTLEEIDEKVKDLPFRLTQEVYELYQWRNGMIDDGSCFF' A
#
# COMPACT_ATOMS: atom_id res chain seq x y z
N MET A 1 4.45 2.68 -14.72
CA MET A 1 4.67 2.22 -13.33
C MET A 1 6.06 2.66 -12.92
N SER A 2 6.18 3.30 -11.75
CA SER A 2 7.45 3.69 -11.16
C SER A 2 8.28 2.49 -10.72
N GLU A 3 9.58 2.70 -10.44
CA GLU A 3 10.46 1.66 -9.88
C GLU A 3 9.91 1.08 -8.57
N LEU A 4 9.27 1.92 -7.75
CA LEU A 4 8.58 1.50 -6.53
C LEU A 4 7.48 0.47 -6.84
N THR A 5 6.53 0.83 -7.72
CA THR A 5 5.42 -0.08 -8.06
C THR A 5 5.89 -1.36 -8.77
N ASN A 6 6.97 -1.29 -9.55
CA ASN A 6 7.61 -2.47 -10.13
C ASN A 6 8.19 -3.41 -9.05
N ALA A 7 8.92 -2.85 -8.06
CA ALA A 7 9.47 -3.62 -6.95
C ALA A 7 8.36 -4.25 -6.09
N LEU A 8 7.31 -3.49 -5.76
CA LEU A 8 6.16 -3.96 -5.01
C LEU A 8 5.42 -5.11 -5.72
N ASN A 9 5.25 -5.02 -7.04
CA ASN A 9 4.63 -6.11 -7.81
C ASN A 9 5.48 -7.38 -7.84
N ARG A 10 6.82 -7.27 -7.85
CA ARG A 10 7.72 -8.43 -7.72
C ARG A 10 7.56 -9.11 -6.36
N ILE A 11 7.46 -8.33 -5.30
CA ILE A 11 7.21 -8.83 -3.93
C ILE A 11 5.83 -9.50 -3.87
N LEU A 12 4.80 -8.86 -4.42
CA LEU A 12 3.44 -9.39 -4.45
C LEU A 12 3.38 -10.73 -5.20
N ASN A 13 4.05 -10.85 -6.34
CA ASN A 13 4.14 -12.09 -7.10
C ASN A 13 4.78 -13.20 -6.26
N TRP A 14 5.80 -12.90 -5.44
CA TRP A 14 6.36 -13.89 -4.53
C TRP A 14 5.34 -14.33 -3.48
N PHE A 15 4.60 -13.40 -2.87
CA PHE A 15 3.55 -13.73 -1.91
C PHE A 15 2.43 -14.60 -2.52
N GLN A 16 2.06 -14.37 -3.79
CA GLN A 16 1.00 -15.14 -4.46
C GLN A 16 1.32 -16.64 -4.51
N HIS A 17 2.60 -16.97 -4.71
CA HIS A 17 3.03 -18.35 -4.86
C HIS A 17 3.37 -19.01 -3.51
N ASN A 18 3.81 -18.24 -2.51
CA ASN A 18 4.37 -18.79 -1.27
C ASN A 18 3.47 -18.60 -0.05
N LYS A 19 2.70 -17.52 0.02
CA LYS A 19 1.81 -17.17 1.15
C LYS A 19 0.58 -16.40 0.66
N PRO A 20 -0.34 -17.06 -0.08
CA PRO A 20 -1.48 -16.38 -0.71
C PRO A 20 -2.45 -15.74 0.30
N SER A 21 -2.54 -16.27 1.54
CA SER A 21 -3.39 -15.71 2.59
C SER A 21 -3.02 -14.26 2.95
N THR A 22 -1.73 -13.91 2.88
CA THR A 22 -1.22 -12.55 3.15
C THR A 22 -1.67 -11.52 2.10
N ILE A 23 -2.10 -11.96 0.92
CA ILE A 23 -2.57 -11.05 -0.12
C ILE A 23 -4.01 -10.64 0.13
N ASN A 24 -4.79 -11.52 0.74
CA ASN A 24 -6.20 -11.24 1.03
C ASN A 24 -6.36 -10.15 2.10
N SER A 25 -5.32 -9.88 2.91
CA SER A 25 -5.33 -8.78 3.87
C SER A 25 -4.95 -7.42 3.27
N LEU A 26 -4.36 -7.38 2.06
CA LEU A 26 -3.99 -6.14 1.40
C LEU A 26 -5.23 -5.37 0.95
N GLN A 27 -5.38 -4.15 1.47
CA GLN A 27 -6.48 -3.28 1.13
C GLN A 27 -6.32 -2.71 -0.29
N PRO A 28 -7.42 -2.44 -1.01
CA PRO A 28 -7.35 -1.73 -2.29
C PRO A 28 -6.59 -0.41 -2.14
N GLY A 29 -5.93 0.02 -3.21
CA GLY A 29 -5.29 1.33 -3.26
C GLY A 29 -6.32 2.45 -3.19
N LEU A 30 -5.88 3.61 -2.71
CA LEU A 30 -6.69 4.82 -2.58
C LEU A 30 -6.64 5.69 -3.85
N THR A 31 -7.66 6.51 -4.06
CA THR A 31 -7.59 7.59 -5.06
C THR A 31 -6.75 8.76 -4.53
N LEU A 32 -6.36 9.67 -5.42
CA LEU A 32 -5.63 10.89 -5.01
C LEU A 32 -6.47 11.72 -4.03
N GLU A 33 -7.76 11.85 -4.30
CA GLU A 33 -8.70 12.63 -3.48
C GLU A 33 -8.85 12.02 -2.08
N GLU A 34 -8.90 10.69 -1.98
CA GLU A 34 -8.94 9.99 -0.68
C GLU A 34 -7.65 10.18 0.11
N ILE A 35 -6.50 10.20 -0.56
CA ILE A 35 -5.20 10.45 0.10
C ILE A 35 -5.14 11.92 0.56
N ASP A 36 -5.45 12.87 -0.33
CA ASP A 36 -5.44 14.30 -0.02
C ASP A 36 -6.34 14.65 1.17
N GLU A 37 -7.53 14.07 1.24
CA GLU A 37 -8.44 14.25 2.37
C GLU A 37 -7.87 13.68 3.68
N LYS A 38 -7.15 12.56 3.63
CA LYS A 38 -6.49 11.94 4.81
C LYS A 38 -5.29 12.73 5.31
N VAL A 39 -4.59 13.41 4.42
CA VAL A 39 -3.31 14.07 4.73
C VAL A 39 -3.42 15.58 4.89
N LYS A 40 -4.61 16.16 4.65
CA LYS A 40 -4.87 17.61 4.69
C LYS A 40 -4.42 18.29 5.98
N ASP A 41 -4.50 17.58 7.11
CA ASP A 41 -4.18 18.09 8.45
C ASP A 41 -2.73 17.79 8.88
N LEU A 42 -1.93 17.13 8.04
CA LEU A 42 -0.53 16.87 8.35
C LEU A 42 0.30 18.16 8.27
N PRO A 43 1.25 18.38 9.20
CA PRO A 43 2.12 19.55 9.18
C PRO A 43 3.22 19.47 8.11
N PHE A 44 3.16 18.50 7.21
CA PHE A 44 4.10 18.26 6.12
C PHE A 44 3.39 17.68 4.91
N ARG A 45 4.04 17.78 3.75
CA ARG A 45 3.56 17.16 2.50
C ARG A 45 4.23 15.81 2.30
N LEU A 46 3.46 14.85 1.82
CA LEU A 46 3.99 13.57 1.40
C LEU A 46 4.70 13.71 0.04
N THR A 47 5.72 12.88 -0.18
CA THR A 47 6.39 12.81 -1.48
C THR A 47 5.53 12.04 -2.48
N GLN A 48 5.77 12.24 -3.78
CA GLN A 48 5.08 11.50 -4.83
C GLN A 48 5.16 9.99 -4.64
N GLU A 49 6.32 9.46 -4.22
CA GLU A 49 6.48 8.02 -3.97
C GLU A 49 5.55 7.49 -2.88
N VAL A 50 5.24 8.30 -1.85
CA VAL A 50 4.29 7.89 -0.81
C VAL A 50 2.85 7.91 -1.35
N TYR A 51 2.49 8.88 -2.19
CA TYR A 51 1.21 8.84 -2.91
C TYR A 51 1.11 7.58 -3.76
N GLU A 52 2.14 7.26 -4.54
CA GLU A 52 2.18 6.05 -5.37
C GLU A 52 2.05 4.76 -4.55
N LEU A 53 2.64 4.70 -3.36
CA LEU A 53 2.51 3.57 -2.44
C LEU A 53 1.05 3.36 -2.00
N TYR A 54 0.37 4.42 -1.56
CA TYR A 54 -1.02 4.30 -1.10
C TYR A 54 -2.03 4.14 -2.23
N GLN A 55 -1.72 4.62 -3.44
CA GLN A 55 -2.46 4.28 -4.66
C GLN A 55 -2.27 2.82 -5.08
N TRP A 56 -1.15 2.20 -4.72
CA TRP A 56 -0.92 0.78 -4.98
C TRP A 56 -1.72 -0.09 -4.01
N ARG A 57 -1.57 0.09 -2.69
CA ARG A 57 -2.36 -0.59 -1.65
C ARG A 57 -2.47 0.28 -0.41
N ASN A 58 -3.65 0.29 0.21
CA ASN A 58 -3.89 1.00 1.48
C ASN A 58 -3.45 0.19 2.71
N GLY A 59 -2.23 -0.36 2.68
CA GLY A 59 -1.73 -1.24 3.73
C GLY A 59 -2.51 -2.56 3.85
N MET A 60 -2.54 -3.12 5.06
CA MET A 60 -3.22 -4.38 5.38
C MET A 60 -4.26 -4.16 6.48
N ILE A 61 -5.34 -4.95 6.47
CA ILE A 61 -6.22 -5.06 7.65
C ILE A 61 -5.52 -5.99 8.64
N ASP A 62 -5.28 -5.47 9.85
CA ASP A 62 -4.83 -6.28 10.98
C ASP A 62 -6.01 -7.13 11.47
N ASP A 63 -5.93 -8.45 11.30
CA ASP A 63 -6.87 -9.41 11.88
C ASP A 63 -6.50 -9.77 13.34
N GLY A 64 -5.54 -9.05 13.93
CA GLY A 64 -4.96 -9.34 15.23
C GLY A 64 -3.72 -10.23 15.16
N SER A 65 -3.28 -10.64 13.97
CA SER A 65 -2.00 -11.31 13.80
C SER A 65 -0.88 -10.30 13.56
N CYS A 66 -0.29 -9.85 14.68
CA CYS A 66 0.95 -9.10 14.69
C CYS A 66 2.04 -9.78 13.83
N PHE A 67 2.34 -9.20 12.68
CA PHE A 67 3.65 -9.34 12.07
C PHE A 67 4.23 -7.94 11.89
N PHE A 68 5.35 -7.73 12.59
CA PHE A 68 6.20 -6.54 12.61
C PHE A 68 6.67 -6.12 11.22
#